data_AF-A0A2S6IL45-F1
#
_entry.id   AF-A0A2S6IL45-F1
#
_cell.length_a   1.000
_cell.length_b   1.000
_cell.length_c   1.000
_cell.angle_alpha   90.00
_cell.angle_beta   90.00
_cell.angle_gamma   90.00
#
_symmetry.space_group_name_H-M   'P 1'
#
loop_
_entity.id
_entity.type
_entity.pdbx_description
1 polymer ?
#
loop_
_entity_poly.entity_id
_entity_poly.type
_entity_poly.pdbx_seq_one_letter_code
_entity_poly.pdbx_strand_id
1 'polypeptide(L)'
;MNLKKLLLLTILITSLQIYGQTSTNVKVTHFPGNTLVDGVSTFVAPKYIRLSTNGQNCFNFLDVQVYVRASSDKQKPYKFKVEVTNNSNYDVNLATSMWGLGNGGSHTIKSGVTYDGLGGNNYTEKYPTIKVYQIQVEYNQSDQEQYGVPSITNDLSCGQTPESYKNQKLVQKEKKDEIVILRNELNALGNSEEDLNEKLSILKKLENKDPNRNYQNQISNTEQALKRLNEEKEKKRKEEEEKKKVEKAKKEKEKKEKDEATKVAEEKDEVEKKQATINEEREAQERKAQQEKAAEEEKQRKAAERKQARREYEDRVASQNKQNMAVASSAAASSATVLYMLAGVVYQGSGRANPDRIFKGEGVYFGLDFGYSSTITSIGFNSSTTTFDSSDNARTKEEFTDYGIVNINFDVNPKFGYETEHYGGYGYGTLRAGFSPFFDSFGLSYDLGARAYGGLKWVKGYVDYQIGNRSYSANAWLDSEELGSGKANYNFNRLSLGTQFSWYGNSRTAARNHITIGVMFDKITSDDDNLFVQQLEDDNISGDTPSYTGYSFEWKHDHHGILSIEYFPTYPIVGNIDGTSRNDFGNDGSTFIQLGYTRTVDSWFTKK
;
A
#
# COMPACT_ATOMS: atom_id res chain seq x y z
N MET A 1 32.90 16.49 -7.92
CA MET A 1 31.67 16.21 -8.69
C MET A 1 30.60 17.22 -8.23
N ASN A 2 30.02 18.01 -9.14
CA ASN A 2 29.35 19.28 -8.81
C ASN A 2 27.95 19.12 -8.19
N LEU A 3 27.74 19.78 -7.04
CA LEU A 3 26.52 19.86 -6.22
C LEU A 3 25.25 20.29 -7.01
N LYS A 4 25.43 20.95 -8.16
CA LYS A 4 24.34 21.34 -9.08
C LYS A 4 23.65 20.16 -9.78
N LYS A 5 24.31 18.99 -9.92
CA LYS A 5 23.69 17.79 -10.49
C LYS A 5 22.83 17.02 -9.48
N LEU A 6 23.14 17.14 -8.18
CA LEU A 6 22.36 16.50 -7.12
C LEU A 6 21.02 17.21 -6.90
N LEU A 7 20.98 18.55 -7.06
CA LEU A 7 19.77 19.36 -6.95
C LEU A 7 18.78 19.10 -8.11
N LEU A 8 19.28 18.77 -9.31
CA LEU A 8 18.44 18.41 -10.46
C LEU A 8 17.81 17.02 -10.31
N LEU A 9 18.46 16.11 -9.56
CA LEU A 9 17.93 14.77 -9.28
C LEU A 9 16.88 14.81 -8.16
N THR A 10 17.03 15.68 -7.15
CA THR A 10 16.01 15.87 -6.10
C THR A 10 14.74 16.55 -6.62
N ILE A 11 14.85 17.42 -7.64
CA ILE A 11 13.70 18.02 -8.32
C ILE A 11 12.98 16.99 -9.23
N LEU A 12 13.69 15.96 -9.72
CA LEU A 12 13.06 14.85 -10.46
C LEU A 12 12.36 13.83 -9.55
N ILE A 13 12.85 13.63 -8.32
CA ILE A 13 12.28 12.62 -7.39
C ILE A 13 11.06 13.18 -6.63
N THR A 14 10.98 14.50 -6.44
CA THR A 14 9.78 15.16 -5.90
C THR A 14 8.64 15.33 -6.93
N SER A 15 8.89 15.04 -8.21
CA SER A 15 7.87 15.06 -9.28
C SER A 15 7.26 13.70 -9.61
N LEU A 16 7.58 12.65 -8.84
CA LEU A 16 7.06 11.29 -9.00
C LEU A 16 6.07 10.87 -7.88
N GLN A 17 5.36 11.82 -7.28
CA GLN A 17 4.04 11.53 -6.71
C GLN A 17 3.03 11.41 -7.85
N ILE A 18 3.07 10.29 -8.58
CA ILE A 18 1.95 9.92 -9.48
C ILE A 18 0.87 9.30 -8.59
N TYR A 19 0.18 10.16 -7.82
CA TYR A 19 -1.26 9.99 -7.72
C TYR A 19 -1.76 9.98 -9.16
N GLY A 20 -2.47 8.92 -9.58
CA GLY A 20 -3.04 8.87 -10.92
C GLY A 20 -3.96 10.08 -11.10
N GLN A 21 -3.44 11.16 -11.68
CA GLN A 21 -4.19 12.38 -11.91
C GLN A 21 -5.31 12.03 -12.87
N THR A 22 -6.55 12.16 -12.39
CA THR A 22 -7.73 12.04 -13.23
C THR A 22 -7.64 13.12 -14.30
N SER A 23 -7.52 12.68 -15.55
CA SER A 23 -7.36 13.56 -16.69
C SER A 23 -8.40 13.25 -17.76
N THR A 24 -8.82 14.27 -18.47
CA THR A 24 -9.69 14.14 -19.64
C THR A 24 -8.90 14.46 -20.91
N ASN A 25 -9.13 13.69 -21.97
CA ASN A 25 -8.47 13.83 -23.26
C ASN A 25 -9.45 14.41 -24.28
N VAL A 26 -9.15 15.59 -24.81
CA VAL A 26 -9.90 16.25 -25.87
C VAL A 26 -9.12 16.08 -27.17
N LYS A 27 -9.64 15.28 -28.12
CA LYS A 27 -8.99 15.02 -29.42
C LYS A 27 -9.61 15.87 -30.50
N VAL A 28 -8.80 16.55 -31.30
CA VAL A 28 -9.28 17.22 -32.52
C VAL A 28 -9.66 16.17 -33.56
N THR A 29 -10.87 16.24 -34.13
CA THR A 29 -11.37 15.25 -35.09
C THR A 29 -11.66 15.79 -36.48
N HIS A 30 -11.95 17.07 -36.61
CA HIS A 30 -12.13 17.71 -37.89
C HIS A 30 -11.31 18.98 -37.97
N PHE A 31 -10.67 19.18 -39.12
CA PHE A 31 -9.76 20.27 -39.37
C PHE A 31 -10.16 20.98 -40.67
N PRO A 32 -10.29 22.31 -40.71
CA PRO A 32 -10.68 23.04 -41.91
C PRO A 32 -9.69 22.79 -43.06
N GLY A 33 -10.20 22.59 -44.27
CA GLY A 33 -9.43 22.17 -45.44
C GLY A 33 -8.27 23.10 -45.82
N ASN A 34 -7.27 22.55 -46.52
CA ASN A 34 -6.12 23.31 -47.02
C ASN A 34 -6.47 24.05 -48.32
N THR A 35 -5.84 25.20 -48.56
CA THR A 35 -5.96 25.94 -49.82
C THR A 35 -4.68 25.77 -50.63
N LEU A 36 -4.75 25.68 -51.96
CA LEU A 36 -3.56 25.66 -52.82
C LEU A 36 -3.06 27.09 -53.01
N VAL A 37 -1.80 27.34 -52.62
CA VAL A 37 -1.08 28.60 -52.92
C VAL A 37 0.20 28.18 -53.65
N ASP A 38 0.39 28.70 -54.86
CA ASP A 38 1.55 28.39 -55.73
C ASP A 38 1.80 26.88 -55.94
N GLY A 39 0.72 26.08 -56.07
CA GLY A 39 0.81 24.64 -56.28
C GLY A 39 1.11 23.81 -55.01
N VAL A 40 1.25 24.46 -53.85
CA VAL A 40 1.50 23.79 -52.56
C VAL A 40 0.26 23.91 -51.65
N SER A 41 -0.20 22.76 -51.13
CA SER A 41 -1.32 22.69 -50.19
C SER A 41 -0.91 23.33 -48.86
N THR A 42 -1.42 24.53 -48.58
CA THR A 42 -1.03 25.32 -47.41
C THR A 42 -2.26 25.59 -46.53
N PHE A 43 -2.12 25.39 -45.23
CA PHE A 43 -3.18 25.74 -44.29
C PHE A 43 -3.20 27.27 -44.10
N VAL A 44 -4.34 27.90 -44.41
CA VAL A 44 -4.51 29.35 -44.30
C VAL A 44 -5.64 29.64 -43.31
N ALA A 45 -5.29 30.17 -42.15
CA ALA A 45 -6.24 30.59 -41.12
C ALA A 45 -5.66 31.83 -40.40
N PRO A 46 -5.93 33.05 -40.91
CA PRO A 46 -5.37 34.29 -40.34
C PRO A 46 -5.95 34.63 -38.97
N LYS A 47 -7.12 34.08 -38.63
CA LYS A 47 -7.76 34.18 -37.31
C LYS A 47 -7.91 32.77 -36.71
N TYR A 48 -8.06 32.70 -35.39
CA TYR A 48 -8.36 31.44 -34.71
C TYR A 48 -9.74 30.92 -35.15
N ILE A 49 -9.78 29.67 -35.60
CA ILE A 49 -10.99 28.96 -36.01
C ILE A 49 -11.24 27.84 -35.00
N ARG A 50 -12.48 27.72 -34.52
CA ARG A 50 -12.88 26.65 -33.61
C ARG A 50 -12.82 25.31 -34.34
N LEU A 51 -12.25 24.32 -33.67
CA LEU A 51 -12.13 22.95 -34.16
C LEU A 51 -13.23 22.06 -33.60
N SER A 52 -13.63 21.06 -34.39
CA SER A 52 -14.46 19.96 -33.87
C SER A 52 -13.59 18.99 -33.08
N THR A 53 -14.00 18.71 -31.86
CA THR A 53 -13.32 17.79 -30.96
C THR A 53 -14.20 16.56 -30.70
N ASN A 54 -13.57 15.42 -30.43
CA ASN A 54 -14.21 14.21 -29.93
C ASN A 54 -13.44 13.73 -28.70
N GLY A 55 -14.15 13.12 -27.77
CA GLY A 55 -13.66 12.76 -26.44
C GLY A 55 -14.75 13.05 -25.42
N GLN A 56 -14.97 12.12 -24.51
CA GLN A 56 -15.86 12.34 -23.38
C GLN A 56 -15.13 13.26 -22.41
N ASN A 57 -15.49 14.55 -22.39
CA ASN A 57 -15.14 15.36 -21.24
C ASN A 57 -15.92 14.83 -20.05
N CYS A 58 -15.27 14.05 -19.19
CA CYS A 58 -15.97 13.50 -18.02
C CYS A 58 -16.18 14.52 -16.89
N PHE A 59 -15.72 15.76 -17.05
CA PHE A 59 -16.07 16.89 -16.20
C PHE A 59 -17.07 17.78 -16.94
N ASN A 60 -18.34 17.39 -16.93
CA ASN A 60 -19.41 18.07 -17.70
C ASN A 60 -19.62 19.55 -17.32
N PHE A 61 -19.14 19.97 -16.15
CA PHE A 61 -19.17 21.38 -15.72
C PHE A 61 -18.04 22.22 -16.32
N LEU A 62 -17.07 21.61 -17.02
CA LEU A 62 -16.06 22.30 -17.80
C LEU A 62 -16.45 22.25 -19.28
N ASP A 63 -16.49 23.39 -19.95
CA ASP A 63 -16.58 23.43 -21.42
C ASP A 63 -15.19 23.69 -22.01
N VAL A 64 -14.66 22.72 -22.75
CA VAL A 64 -13.30 22.78 -23.31
C VAL A 64 -13.39 22.96 -24.82
N GLN A 65 -12.94 24.12 -25.29
CA GLN A 65 -12.96 24.47 -26.70
C GLN A 65 -11.53 24.63 -27.24
N VAL A 66 -11.31 24.15 -28.46
CA VAL A 66 -10.00 24.12 -29.10
C VAL A 66 -10.07 24.92 -30.39
N TYR A 67 -9.08 25.78 -30.59
CA TYR A 67 -8.97 26.63 -31.76
C TYR A 67 -7.62 26.46 -32.44
N VAL A 68 -7.56 26.73 -33.74
CA VAL A 68 -6.31 26.75 -34.50
C VAL A 68 -6.24 27.97 -35.40
N ARG A 69 -5.02 28.48 -35.60
CA ARG A 69 -4.70 29.44 -36.67
C ARG A 69 -3.43 29.00 -37.39
N ALA A 70 -3.19 29.57 -38.57
CA ALA A 70 -1.95 29.35 -39.29
C ALA A 70 -0.77 29.97 -38.54
N SER A 71 0.34 29.25 -38.49
CA SER A 71 1.60 29.77 -37.98
C SER A 71 2.38 30.50 -39.09
N SER A 72 3.21 31.45 -38.69
CA SER A 72 4.24 32.03 -39.56
C SER A 72 5.41 31.07 -39.82
N ASP A 73 5.55 30.01 -39.02
CA ASP A 73 6.55 28.96 -39.19
C ASP A 73 6.05 27.89 -40.17
N LYS A 74 6.66 27.82 -41.35
CA LYS A 74 6.30 26.85 -42.39
C LYS A 74 6.55 25.39 -41.97
N GLN A 75 7.50 25.13 -41.07
CA GLN A 75 7.77 23.76 -40.59
C GLN A 75 6.76 23.34 -39.52
N LYS A 76 6.16 24.29 -38.80
CA LYS A 76 5.16 24.08 -37.74
C LYS A 76 3.90 24.89 -38.04
N PRO A 77 3.10 24.48 -39.03
CA PRO A 77 2.07 25.32 -39.64
C PRO A 77 0.86 25.61 -38.74
N TYR A 78 0.74 24.96 -37.57
CA TYR A 78 -0.42 25.07 -36.71
C TYR A 78 -0.10 25.79 -35.39
N LYS A 79 -0.93 26.75 -35.01
CA LYS A 79 -0.90 27.35 -33.68
C LYS A 79 -2.25 27.17 -33.00
N PHE A 80 -2.27 26.39 -31.92
CA PHE A 80 -3.49 26.03 -31.20
C PHE A 80 -3.74 26.93 -29.99
N LYS A 81 -5.00 27.11 -29.62
CA LYS A 81 -5.46 27.80 -28.40
C LYS A 81 -6.52 26.94 -27.73
N VAL A 82 -6.51 26.89 -26.40
CA VAL A 82 -7.52 26.16 -25.61
C VAL A 82 -8.23 27.15 -24.71
N GLU A 83 -9.55 27.16 -24.81
CA GLU A 83 -10.43 27.87 -23.89
C GLU A 83 -11.11 26.85 -22.99
N VAL A 84 -11.10 27.11 -21.68
CA VAL A 84 -11.84 26.30 -20.70
C VAL A 84 -12.80 27.22 -19.98
N THR A 85 -14.09 26.92 -20.05
CA THR A 85 -15.14 27.63 -19.30
C THR A 85 -15.53 26.81 -18.09
N ASN A 86 -15.49 27.43 -16.91
CA ASN A 86 -15.98 26.83 -15.69
C ASN A 86 -17.47 27.17 -15.50
N ASN A 87 -18.34 26.19 -15.72
CA ASN A 87 -19.79 26.31 -15.53
C ASN A 87 -20.26 25.85 -14.14
N SER A 88 -19.34 25.59 -13.20
CA SER A 88 -19.70 25.31 -11.82
C SER A 88 -19.88 26.60 -11.02
N ASN A 89 -20.49 26.48 -9.84
CA ASN A 89 -20.65 27.59 -8.90
C ASN A 89 -19.37 27.90 -8.10
N TYR A 90 -18.30 27.15 -8.33
CA TYR A 90 -17.07 27.20 -7.53
C TYR A 90 -15.88 27.58 -8.39
N ASP A 91 -14.84 28.12 -7.77
CA ASP A 91 -13.58 28.35 -8.45
C ASP A 91 -12.88 26.99 -8.65
N VAL A 92 -12.37 26.76 -9.86
CA VAL A 92 -11.78 25.48 -10.25
C VAL A 92 -10.34 25.72 -10.67
N ASN A 93 -9.42 25.10 -9.95
CA ASN A 93 -8.02 25.02 -10.34
C ASN A 93 -7.85 23.84 -11.31
N LEU A 94 -7.22 24.09 -12.46
CA LEU A 94 -6.93 23.04 -13.44
C LEU A 94 -5.73 23.37 -14.31
N ALA A 95 -5.12 22.35 -14.89
CA ALA A 95 -4.03 22.46 -15.85
C ALA A 95 -4.43 21.87 -17.21
N THR A 96 -3.82 22.41 -18.28
CA THR A 96 -3.93 21.80 -19.62
C THR A 96 -2.55 21.58 -20.22
N SER A 97 -2.43 20.57 -21.10
CA SER A 97 -1.18 20.30 -21.84
C SER A 97 -0.80 21.39 -22.84
N MET A 98 -1.60 22.45 -22.98
CA MET A 98 -1.37 23.56 -23.92
C MET A 98 -1.01 24.88 -23.23
N TRP A 99 -1.16 24.98 -21.91
CA TRP A 99 -0.78 26.15 -21.12
C TRP A 99 0.68 26.02 -20.66
N GLY A 100 1.65 26.11 -21.60
CA GLY A 100 3.10 26.25 -21.30
C GLY A 100 4.11 25.38 -22.09
N LEU A 101 5.41 25.68 -21.92
CA LEU A 101 6.57 24.86 -22.32
C LEU A 101 7.19 24.22 -21.06
N GLY A 102 7.14 22.90 -20.95
CA GLY A 102 8.07 22.14 -20.08
C GLY A 102 7.62 21.79 -18.66
N ASN A 103 6.63 22.46 -18.05
CA ASN A 103 5.82 21.98 -16.92
C ASN A 103 4.68 22.97 -16.66
N GLY A 104 3.44 22.48 -16.69
CA GLY A 104 2.20 23.27 -16.70
C GLY A 104 1.98 24.09 -15.44
N GLY A 105 1.59 25.35 -15.63
CA GLY A 105 0.93 26.12 -14.59
C GLY A 105 -0.52 25.65 -14.47
N SER A 106 -0.95 25.31 -13.26
CA SER A 106 -2.37 25.19 -12.96
C SER A 106 -2.98 26.59 -12.85
N HIS A 107 -4.16 26.78 -13.39
CA HIS A 107 -4.87 28.06 -13.36
C HIS A 107 -6.21 27.91 -12.64
N THR A 108 -6.47 28.83 -11.72
CA THR A 108 -7.79 28.99 -11.12
C THR A 108 -8.71 29.72 -12.09
N ILE A 109 -9.71 29.01 -12.59
CA ILE A 109 -10.79 29.56 -13.39
C ILE A 109 -11.97 29.84 -12.46
N LYS A 110 -12.33 31.11 -12.35
CA LYS A 110 -13.45 31.52 -11.50
C LYS A 110 -14.77 30.93 -12.00
N SER A 111 -15.73 30.76 -11.10
CA SER A 111 -17.11 30.40 -11.42
C SER A 111 -17.68 31.28 -12.54
N GLY A 112 -18.21 30.64 -13.59
CA GLY A 112 -18.79 31.30 -14.77
C GLY A 112 -17.79 31.97 -15.72
N VAL A 113 -16.48 31.85 -15.48
CA VAL A 113 -15.44 32.51 -16.29
C VAL A 113 -14.86 31.53 -17.31
N THR A 114 -14.57 32.05 -18.50
CA THR A 114 -13.75 31.37 -19.51
C THR A 114 -12.30 31.84 -19.36
N TYR A 115 -11.38 30.90 -19.19
CA TYR A 115 -9.96 31.16 -19.27
C TYR A 115 -9.43 30.77 -20.66
N ASP A 116 -8.77 31.71 -21.33
CA ASP A 116 -8.19 31.53 -22.66
C ASP A 116 -6.66 31.47 -22.61
N GLY A 117 -6.11 30.30 -22.29
CA GLY A 117 -4.67 30.13 -22.37
C GLY A 117 -4.20 30.05 -23.84
N LEU A 118 -3.41 31.04 -24.26
CA LEU A 118 -2.74 31.01 -25.55
C LEU A 118 -1.68 29.90 -25.54
N GLY A 119 -1.90 28.84 -26.33
CA GLY A 119 -0.84 27.91 -26.68
C GLY A 119 0.26 28.68 -27.42
N GLY A 120 1.32 29.04 -26.70
CA GLY A 120 2.39 29.89 -27.23
C GLY A 120 3.13 29.27 -28.42
N ASN A 121 3.06 27.95 -28.53
CA ASN A 121 3.88 27.13 -29.42
C ASN A 121 3.25 26.89 -30.80
N ASN A 122 4.12 26.71 -31.78
CA ASN A 122 3.77 26.21 -33.10
C ASN A 122 3.93 24.68 -33.12
N TYR A 123 3.04 24.00 -33.83
CA TYR A 123 2.93 22.54 -33.86
C TYR A 123 3.03 22.03 -35.30
N THR A 124 3.66 20.87 -35.46
CA THR A 124 3.69 20.10 -36.72
C THR A 124 2.45 19.21 -36.86
N GLU A 125 1.89 18.76 -35.73
CA GLU A 125 0.76 17.83 -35.68
C GLU A 125 -0.57 18.53 -36.00
N LYS A 126 -1.33 17.96 -36.94
CA LYS A 126 -2.64 18.47 -37.38
C LYS A 126 -3.78 18.15 -36.41
N TYR A 127 -3.68 17.04 -35.67
CA TYR A 127 -4.72 16.51 -34.78
C TYR A 127 -4.19 16.27 -33.36
N PRO A 128 -3.87 17.33 -32.60
CA PRO A 128 -3.33 17.16 -31.26
C PRO A 128 -4.37 16.55 -30.30
N THR A 129 -3.87 15.81 -29.32
CA THR A 129 -4.64 15.42 -28.13
C THR A 129 -4.31 16.38 -26.99
N ILE A 130 -5.34 17.01 -26.43
CA ILE A 130 -5.20 17.96 -25.33
C ILE A 130 -5.62 17.27 -24.05
N LYS A 131 -4.74 17.32 -23.04
CA LYS A 131 -5.04 16.80 -21.70
C LYS A 131 -5.51 17.95 -20.82
N VAL A 132 -6.58 17.75 -20.08
CA VAL A 132 -6.99 18.60 -18.95
C VAL A 132 -6.90 17.75 -17.68
N TYR A 133 -6.22 18.25 -16.66
CA TYR A 133 -5.83 17.48 -15.47
C TYR A 133 -5.73 18.39 -14.23
N GLN A 134 -5.50 17.80 -13.04
CA GLN A 134 -5.45 18.51 -11.75
C GLN A 134 -6.73 19.30 -11.44
N ILE A 135 -7.90 18.67 -11.63
CA ILE A 135 -9.18 19.34 -11.41
C ILE A 135 -9.49 19.43 -9.92
N GLN A 136 -9.27 20.60 -9.32
CA GLN A 136 -9.50 20.87 -7.91
C GLN A 136 -10.52 21.99 -7.73
N VAL A 137 -11.42 21.84 -6.77
CA VAL A 137 -12.48 22.81 -6.48
C VAL A 137 -12.16 23.54 -5.18
N GLU A 138 -12.32 24.85 -5.19
CA GLU A 138 -12.20 25.69 -4.00
C GLU A 138 -13.58 25.93 -3.37
N TYR A 139 -13.78 25.45 -2.14
CA TYR A 139 -15.01 25.65 -1.37
C TYR A 139 -14.87 26.81 -0.39
N ASN A 140 -15.88 27.66 -0.33
CA ASN A 140 -15.95 28.73 0.66
C ASN A 140 -16.10 28.16 2.08
N GLN A 141 -15.82 29.00 3.09
CA GLN A 141 -15.87 28.59 4.50
C GLN A 141 -17.27 28.09 4.92
N SER A 142 -18.34 28.68 4.40
CA SER A 142 -19.72 28.24 4.70
C SER A 142 -19.97 26.80 4.24
N ASP A 143 -19.49 26.42 3.05
CA ASP A 143 -19.63 25.05 2.55
C ASP A 143 -18.73 24.07 3.32
N GLN A 144 -17.52 24.49 3.73
CA GLN A 144 -16.65 23.69 4.59
C GLN A 144 -17.33 23.35 5.92
N GLU A 145 -17.91 24.37 6.57
CA GLU A 145 -18.63 24.21 7.83
C GLU A 145 -19.90 23.38 7.67
N GLN A 146 -20.70 23.62 6.64
CA GLN A 146 -21.98 22.94 6.43
C GLN A 146 -21.78 21.47 5.99
N TYR A 147 -20.96 21.23 4.96
CA TYR A 147 -20.86 19.93 4.28
C TYR A 147 -19.60 19.13 4.65
N GLY A 148 -18.65 19.70 5.40
CA GLY A 148 -17.41 19.01 5.77
C GLY A 148 -16.45 18.79 4.60
N VAL A 149 -16.56 19.62 3.56
CA VAL A 149 -15.61 19.66 2.43
C VAL A 149 -14.32 20.38 2.85
N PRO A 150 -13.15 20.04 2.27
CA PRO A 150 -11.92 20.82 2.48
C PRO A 150 -11.97 22.16 1.72
N SER A 151 -11.07 23.10 2.06
CA SER A 151 -10.94 24.38 1.34
C SER A 151 -10.59 24.19 -0.13
N ILE A 152 -9.70 23.26 -0.45
CA ILE A 152 -9.39 22.81 -1.81
C ILE A 152 -9.53 21.30 -1.84
N THR A 153 -10.22 20.77 -2.84
CA THR A 153 -10.36 19.32 -2.99
C THR A 153 -9.07 18.67 -3.46
N ASN A 154 -8.93 17.37 -3.16
CA ASN A 154 -8.14 16.50 -4.03
C ASN A 154 -8.73 16.48 -5.44
N ASP A 155 -7.99 15.95 -6.42
CA ASP A 155 -8.45 15.86 -7.80
C ASP A 155 -9.81 15.15 -7.89
N LEU A 156 -10.77 15.77 -8.57
CA LEU A 156 -12.11 15.20 -8.76
C LEU A 156 -12.06 13.93 -9.61
N SER A 157 -12.93 12.97 -9.28
CA SER A 157 -13.08 11.76 -10.08
C SER A 157 -13.79 12.04 -11.40
N CYS A 158 -13.49 11.26 -12.44
CA CYS A 158 -14.15 11.35 -13.75
C CYS A 158 -15.67 11.15 -13.58
N GLY A 159 -16.48 12.11 -14.06
CA GLY A 159 -17.94 12.13 -13.88
C GLY A 159 -18.43 12.85 -12.62
N GLN A 160 -17.54 13.19 -11.69
CA GLN A 160 -17.88 13.87 -10.44
C GLN A 160 -18.01 15.38 -10.67
N THR A 161 -19.09 15.97 -10.17
CA THR A 161 -19.31 17.42 -10.12
C THR A 161 -18.99 17.98 -8.73
N PRO A 162 -18.70 19.29 -8.58
CA PRO A 162 -18.57 19.92 -7.27
C PRO A 162 -19.76 19.62 -6.35
N GLU A 163 -20.99 19.77 -6.84
CA GLU A 163 -22.20 19.49 -6.07
C GLU A 163 -22.28 18.02 -5.62
N SER A 164 -21.93 17.07 -6.48
CA SER A 164 -21.93 15.64 -6.12
C SER A 164 -20.86 15.32 -5.06
N TYR A 165 -19.68 15.94 -5.14
CA TYR A 165 -18.62 15.79 -4.15
C TYR A 165 -19.06 16.36 -2.80
N LYS A 166 -19.66 17.55 -2.82
CA LYS A 166 -20.21 18.22 -1.65
C LYS A 166 -21.27 17.38 -0.95
N ASN A 167 -22.24 16.83 -1.71
CA ASN A 167 -23.28 15.96 -1.16
C ASN A 167 -22.70 14.66 -0.58
N GLN A 168 -21.70 14.07 -1.23
CA GLN A 168 -21.00 12.89 -0.71
C GLN A 168 -20.33 13.19 0.64
N LYS A 169 -19.71 14.37 0.80
CA LYS A 169 -19.07 14.78 2.05
C LYS A 169 -20.07 15.07 3.15
N LEU A 170 -21.23 15.65 2.83
CA LEU A 170 -22.30 15.83 3.80
C LEU A 170 -22.79 14.51 4.37
N VAL A 171 -23.07 13.51 3.52
CA VAL A 171 -23.47 12.17 3.99
C VAL A 171 -22.40 11.54 4.88
N GLN A 172 -21.11 11.73 4.56
CA GLN A 172 -20.02 11.27 5.41
C GLN A 172 -19.95 12.01 6.75
N LYS A 173 -20.22 13.32 6.76
CA LYS A 173 -20.23 14.16 7.96
C LYS A 173 -21.43 13.81 8.86
N GLU A 174 -22.64 13.78 8.32
CA GLU A 174 -23.86 13.41 9.05
C GLU A 174 -23.73 12.03 9.69
N LYS A 175 -23.18 11.06 8.95
CA LYS A 175 -22.91 9.73 9.48
C LYS A 175 -21.92 9.76 10.66
N LYS A 176 -20.86 10.58 10.60
CA LYS A 176 -19.90 10.74 11.70
C LYS A 176 -20.54 11.41 12.91
N ASP A 177 -21.31 12.47 12.70
CA ASP A 177 -21.99 13.22 13.75
C ASP A 177 -23.01 12.33 14.47
N GLU A 178 -23.80 11.54 13.73
CA GLU A 178 -24.74 10.57 14.31
C GLU A 178 -24.03 9.49 15.13
N ILE A 179 -22.88 8.98 14.67
CA ILE A 179 -22.06 8.04 15.44
C ILE A 179 -21.56 8.68 16.75
N VAL A 180 -21.17 9.95 16.72
CA VAL A 180 -20.73 10.67 17.93
C VAL A 180 -21.88 10.84 18.91
N ILE A 181 -23.07 11.24 18.43
CA ILE A 181 -24.27 11.38 19.26
C ILE A 181 -24.61 10.04 19.91
N LEU A 182 -24.71 8.96 19.13
CA LEU A 182 -25.03 7.62 19.64
C LEU A 182 -24.00 7.14 20.67
N ARG A 183 -22.72 7.46 20.50
CA ARG A 183 -21.68 7.12 21.50
C ARG A 183 -21.80 7.93 22.78
N ASN A 184 -22.16 9.21 22.68
CA ASN A 184 -22.38 10.05 23.85
C ASN A 184 -23.61 9.58 24.64
N GLU A 185 -24.70 9.25 23.95
CA GLU A 185 -25.89 8.64 24.55
C GLU A 185 -25.52 7.32 25.23
N LEU A 186 -24.76 6.44 24.56
CA LEU A 186 -24.31 5.16 25.13
C LEU A 186 -23.53 5.35 26.44
N ASN A 187 -22.64 6.36 26.48
CA ASN A 187 -21.80 6.66 27.64
C ASN A 187 -22.57 7.31 28.80
N ALA A 188 -23.69 7.98 28.52
CA ALA A 188 -24.53 8.61 29.53
C ALA A 188 -25.42 7.59 30.28
N LEU A 189 -25.65 6.41 29.70
CA LEU A 189 -26.52 5.39 30.25
C LEU A 189 -25.88 4.61 31.41
N GLY A 190 -26.66 4.40 32.47
CA GLY A 190 -26.26 3.65 33.66
C GLY A 190 -26.34 2.13 33.50
N ASN A 191 -26.53 1.42 34.62
CA ASN A 191 -26.67 -0.04 34.65
C ASN A 191 -28.06 -0.48 35.14
N SER A 192 -29.06 0.40 35.08
CA SER A 192 -30.45 0.01 35.33
C SER A 192 -30.99 -0.86 34.18
N GLU A 193 -32.11 -1.54 34.39
CA GLU A 193 -32.73 -2.36 33.33
C GLU A 193 -33.14 -1.52 32.12
N GLU A 194 -33.70 -0.33 32.35
CA GLU A 194 -34.05 0.61 31.29
C GLU A 194 -32.80 1.08 30.53
N ASP A 195 -31.74 1.45 31.26
CA ASP A 195 -30.47 1.85 30.65
C ASP A 195 -29.84 0.72 29.82
N LEU A 196 -29.88 -0.52 30.30
CA LEU A 196 -29.30 -1.67 29.58
C LEU A 196 -30.07 -2.00 28.30
N ASN A 197 -31.41 -1.87 28.32
CA ASN A 197 -32.22 -2.03 27.11
C ASN A 197 -31.93 -0.92 26.09
N GLU A 198 -31.75 0.33 26.56
CA GLU A 198 -31.41 1.45 25.70
C GLU A 198 -29.98 1.34 25.14
N LYS A 199 -29.01 0.90 25.96
CA LYS A 199 -27.65 0.55 25.52
C LYS A 199 -27.67 -0.49 24.40
N LEU A 200 -28.46 -1.55 24.55
CA LEU A 200 -28.57 -2.60 23.53
C LEU A 200 -29.12 -2.06 22.20
N SER A 201 -30.13 -1.18 22.26
CA SER A 201 -30.70 -0.51 21.09
C SER A 201 -29.67 0.36 20.37
N ILE A 202 -28.93 1.18 21.12
CA ILE A 202 -27.88 2.06 20.59
C ILE A 202 -26.73 1.24 19.99
N LEU A 203 -26.27 0.18 20.67
CA LEU A 203 -25.21 -0.70 20.18
C LEU A 203 -25.58 -1.38 18.86
N LYS A 204 -26.84 -1.80 18.68
CA LYS A 204 -27.33 -2.36 17.41
C LYS A 204 -27.38 -1.31 16.29
N LYS A 205 -27.74 -0.06 16.60
CA LYS A 205 -27.67 1.06 15.64
C LYS A 205 -26.22 1.38 15.25
N LEU A 206 -25.31 1.37 16.22
CA LEU A 206 -23.87 1.60 16.02
C LEU A 206 -23.23 0.49 15.21
N GLU A 207 -23.60 -0.78 15.41
CA GLU A 207 -23.11 -1.91 14.61
C GLU A 207 -23.42 -1.74 13.11
N ASN A 208 -24.63 -1.29 12.78
CA ASN A 208 -25.02 -1.06 11.40
C ASN A 208 -24.34 0.18 10.79
N LYS A 209 -24.10 1.22 11.58
CA LYS A 209 -23.57 2.51 11.09
C LYS A 209 -22.04 2.57 11.13
N ASP A 210 -21.39 1.88 12.05
CA ASP A 210 -19.94 1.81 12.23
C ASP A 210 -19.47 0.34 12.38
N PRO A 211 -19.64 -0.49 11.32
CA PRO A 211 -19.32 -1.92 11.37
C PRO A 211 -17.82 -2.19 11.58
N ASN A 212 -16.97 -1.18 11.41
CA ASN A 212 -15.53 -1.30 11.59
C ASN A 212 -15.14 -1.48 13.06
N ARG A 213 -15.97 -0.99 14.00
CA ARG A 213 -15.73 -1.08 15.45
C ARG A 213 -16.28 -2.32 16.15
N ASN A 214 -17.04 -3.15 15.46
CA ASN A 214 -17.55 -4.45 15.96
C ASN A 214 -18.10 -4.39 17.39
N TYR A 215 -19.36 -3.96 17.51
CA TYR A 215 -20.08 -3.84 18.77
C TYR A 215 -20.65 -5.18 19.28
N GLN A 216 -20.43 -6.31 18.58
CA GLN A 216 -21.00 -7.62 18.93
C GLN A 216 -20.65 -8.07 20.36
N ASN A 217 -19.43 -7.82 20.82
CA ASN A 217 -19.02 -8.17 22.17
C ASN A 217 -19.77 -7.34 23.22
N GLN A 218 -19.97 -6.05 22.96
CA GLN A 218 -20.74 -5.17 23.85
C GLN A 218 -22.22 -5.55 23.84
N ILE A 219 -22.78 -5.86 22.68
CA ILE A 219 -24.16 -6.38 22.53
C ILE A 219 -24.34 -7.64 23.38
N SER A 220 -23.46 -8.63 23.23
CA SER A 220 -23.49 -9.90 23.97
C SER A 220 -23.36 -9.70 25.48
N ASN A 221 -22.45 -8.82 25.92
CA ASN A 221 -22.28 -8.50 27.34
C ASN A 221 -23.52 -7.81 27.93
N THR A 222 -24.13 -6.88 27.19
CA THR A 222 -25.37 -6.21 27.62
C THR A 222 -26.54 -7.18 27.68
N GLU A 223 -26.66 -8.11 26.72
CA GLU A 223 -27.67 -9.18 26.74
C GLU A 223 -27.49 -10.14 27.94
N GLN A 224 -26.25 -10.50 28.27
CA GLN A 224 -25.96 -11.30 29.47
C GLN A 224 -26.25 -10.54 30.76
N ALA A 225 -25.95 -9.24 30.83
CA ALA A 225 -26.26 -8.42 31.99
C ALA A 225 -27.78 -8.34 32.24
N LEU A 226 -28.57 -8.13 31.18
CA LEU A 226 -30.04 -8.18 31.24
C LEU A 226 -30.55 -9.54 31.72
N LYS A 227 -29.97 -10.64 31.24
CA LYS A 227 -30.34 -11.99 31.67
C LYS A 227 -30.08 -12.22 33.16
N ARG A 228 -28.90 -11.84 33.66
CA ARG A 228 -28.55 -11.96 35.09
C ARG A 228 -29.48 -11.13 35.97
N LEU A 229 -29.82 -9.92 35.54
CA LEU A 229 -30.73 -9.04 36.28
C LEU A 229 -32.14 -9.65 36.39
N ASN A 230 -32.62 -10.30 35.33
CA ASN A 230 -33.89 -11.03 35.33
C ASN A 230 -33.86 -12.27 36.24
N GLU A 231 -32.78 -13.05 36.21
CA GLU A 231 -32.60 -14.21 37.10
C GLU A 231 -32.55 -13.79 38.58
N GLU A 232 -31.89 -12.68 38.90
CA GLU A 232 -31.82 -12.15 40.27
C GLU A 232 -33.18 -11.61 40.74
N LYS A 233 -33.95 -10.95 39.87
CA LYS A 233 -35.33 -10.53 40.16
C LYS A 233 -36.23 -11.73 40.43
N GLU A 234 -36.11 -12.79 39.65
CA GLU A 234 -36.90 -14.01 39.84
C GLU A 234 -36.55 -14.72 41.15
N LYS A 235 -35.25 -14.75 41.50
CA LYS A 235 -34.77 -15.32 42.77
C LYS A 235 -35.26 -14.53 43.98
N LYS A 236 -35.17 -13.19 43.95
CA LYS A 236 -35.72 -12.33 45.01
C LYS A 236 -37.23 -12.50 45.17
N ARG A 237 -37.97 -12.67 44.06
CA ARG A 237 -39.42 -12.95 44.11
C ARG A 237 -39.73 -14.30 44.78
N LYS A 238 -38.96 -15.35 44.49
CA LYS A 238 -39.09 -16.67 45.12
C LYS A 238 -38.76 -16.63 46.62
N GLU A 239 -37.70 -15.92 47.00
CA GLU A 239 -37.31 -15.74 48.42
C GLU A 239 -38.35 -14.93 49.21
N GLU A 240 -38.98 -13.91 48.61
CA GLU A 240 -40.09 -13.17 49.24
C GLU A 240 -41.36 -14.02 49.39
N GLU A 241 -41.68 -14.85 48.40
CA GLU A 241 -42.80 -15.81 48.49
C GLU A 241 -42.57 -16.86 49.59
N GLU A 242 -41.33 -17.32 49.76
CA GLU A 242 -40.96 -18.29 50.79
C GLU A 242 -40.96 -17.67 52.19
N LYS A 243 -40.45 -16.44 52.35
CA LYS A 243 -40.58 -15.66 53.60
C LYS A 243 -42.03 -15.44 53.99
N LYS A 244 -42.92 -15.12 53.04
CA LYS A 244 -44.37 -15.01 53.30
C LYS A 244 -45.01 -16.33 53.72
N LYS A 245 -44.52 -17.48 53.27
CA LYS A 245 -44.97 -18.82 53.73
C LYS A 245 -44.47 -19.14 55.14
N VAL A 246 -43.21 -18.82 55.46
CA VAL A 246 -42.63 -19.04 56.80
C VAL A 246 -43.27 -18.13 57.85
N GLU A 247 -43.57 -16.88 57.51
CA GLU A 247 -44.26 -15.95 58.43
C GLU A 247 -45.71 -16.37 58.70
N LYS A 248 -46.41 -16.94 57.71
CA LYS A 248 -47.72 -17.59 57.91
C LYS A 248 -47.63 -18.82 58.82
N ALA A 249 -46.59 -19.65 58.68
CA ALA A 249 -46.38 -20.82 59.53
C ALA A 249 -45.97 -20.47 60.98
N LYS A 250 -45.24 -19.37 61.19
CA LYS A 250 -44.96 -18.84 62.53
C LYS A 250 -46.21 -18.26 63.20
N LYS A 251 -47.07 -17.55 62.47
CA LYS A 251 -48.37 -17.06 62.97
C LYS A 251 -49.37 -18.19 63.27
N GLU A 252 -49.20 -19.38 62.67
CA GLU A 252 -49.94 -20.60 63.05
C GLU A 252 -49.35 -21.34 64.27
N LYS A 253 -48.03 -21.28 64.50
CA LYS A 253 -47.38 -21.83 65.69
C LYS A 253 -47.54 -20.97 66.94
N GLU A 254 -47.61 -19.64 66.82
CA GLU A 254 -47.87 -18.72 67.95
C GLU A 254 -49.34 -18.76 68.45
N LYS A 255 -50.21 -19.57 67.83
CA LYS A 255 -51.57 -19.83 68.33
C LYS A 255 -51.70 -21.14 69.12
N LYS A 256 -50.60 -21.87 69.37
CA LYS A 256 -50.64 -23.20 70.01
C LYS A 256 -49.68 -23.46 71.18
N GLU A 257 -48.92 -22.48 71.64
CA GLU A 257 -48.12 -22.61 72.87
C GLU A 257 -48.26 -21.35 73.73
N LYS A 258 -49.41 -21.28 74.41
CA LYS A 258 -49.61 -20.54 75.66
C LYS A 258 -50.25 -21.53 76.62
N ASP A 259 -49.40 -22.16 77.43
CA ASP A 259 -49.62 -22.95 78.68
C ASP A 259 -48.29 -23.73 78.84
N GLU A 260 -47.49 -23.71 79.90
CA GLU A 260 -47.61 -23.35 81.31
C GLU A 260 -46.19 -23.01 81.83
N ALA A 261 -46.13 -22.30 82.95
CA ALA A 261 -44.95 -21.89 83.69
C ALA A 261 -44.38 -23.08 84.54
N THR A 262 -43.22 -23.12 85.21
CA THR A 262 -42.29 -22.15 85.81
C THR A 262 -41.07 -22.92 86.42
N LYS A 263 -39.93 -22.21 86.65
CA LYS A 263 -38.93 -22.38 87.77
C LYS A 263 -37.97 -23.60 87.74
N VAL A 264 -36.68 -23.57 88.10
CA VAL A 264 -35.83 -22.88 89.13
C VAL A 264 -34.36 -22.83 88.60
N ALA A 265 -33.62 -21.71 88.69
CA ALA A 265 -32.41 -21.47 89.53
C ALA A 265 -31.44 -22.68 89.68
N GLU A 266 -30.12 -22.62 89.46
CA GLU A 266 -29.05 -21.75 89.98
C GLU A 266 -27.72 -22.07 89.24
N GLU A 267 -26.62 -21.40 89.64
CA GLU A 267 -25.21 -21.61 89.22
C GLU A 267 -24.70 -20.78 88.02
N LYS A 268 -24.69 -19.47 88.23
CA LYS A 268 -23.70 -18.55 87.63
C LYS A 268 -22.52 -18.45 88.57
N ASP A 269 -21.33 -18.89 88.13
CA ASP A 269 -20.05 -18.20 88.40
C ASP A 269 -18.81 -18.82 87.72
N GLU A 270 -18.96 -19.83 86.84
CA GLU A 270 -17.82 -20.35 86.03
C GLU A 270 -17.90 -20.04 84.52
N VAL A 271 -18.99 -19.42 84.05
CA VAL A 271 -19.23 -19.19 82.61
C VAL A 271 -18.65 -17.86 82.13
N GLU A 272 -18.58 -16.81 82.96
CA GLU A 272 -18.17 -15.46 82.51
C GLU A 272 -16.67 -15.36 82.16
N LYS A 273 -15.78 -16.14 82.78
CA LYS A 273 -14.35 -16.14 82.43
C LYS A 273 -14.02 -16.98 81.20
N LYS A 274 -14.74 -18.08 80.95
CA LYS A 274 -14.60 -18.87 79.70
C LYS A 274 -15.24 -18.16 78.50
N GLN A 275 -16.32 -17.42 78.70
CA GLN A 275 -16.98 -16.66 77.63
C GLN A 275 -16.14 -15.47 77.14
N ALA A 276 -15.38 -14.82 78.02
CA ALA A 276 -14.52 -13.70 77.66
C ALA A 276 -13.31 -14.15 76.78
N THR A 277 -12.65 -15.26 77.12
CA THR A 277 -11.51 -15.79 76.35
C THR A 277 -11.94 -16.37 75.00
N ILE A 278 -13.10 -17.04 74.95
CA ILE A 278 -13.70 -17.55 73.71
C ILE A 278 -14.12 -16.40 72.78
N ASN A 279 -14.59 -15.28 73.33
CA ASN A 279 -14.96 -14.11 72.54
C ASN A 279 -13.73 -13.37 71.98
N GLU A 280 -12.63 -13.25 72.73
CA GLU A 280 -11.38 -12.63 72.23
C GLU A 280 -10.67 -13.47 71.15
N GLU A 281 -10.59 -14.80 71.30
CA GLU A 281 -10.02 -15.68 70.27
C GLU A 281 -10.86 -15.68 68.98
N ARG A 282 -12.19 -15.62 69.12
CA ARG A 282 -13.12 -15.53 67.99
C ARG A 282 -13.00 -14.18 67.28
N GLU A 283 -12.87 -13.07 68.01
CA GLU A 283 -12.60 -11.76 67.40
C GLU A 283 -11.23 -11.71 66.69
N ALA A 284 -10.20 -12.35 67.24
CA ALA A 284 -8.88 -12.43 66.61
C ALA A 284 -8.89 -13.29 65.33
N GLN A 285 -9.64 -14.41 65.33
CA GLN A 285 -9.86 -15.22 64.13
C GLN A 285 -10.72 -14.50 63.08
N GLU A 286 -11.77 -13.81 63.48
CA GLU A 286 -12.61 -13.01 62.57
C GLU A 286 -11.80 -11.87 61.92
N ARG A 287 -10.88 -11.22 62.65
CA ARG A 287 -9.97 -10.20 62.09
C ARG A 287 -8.96 -10.78 61.10
N LYS A 288 -8.36 -11.95 61.40
CA LYS A 288 -7.48 -12.65 60.43
C LYS A 288 -8.23 -13.09 59.18
N ALA A 289 -9.42 -13.67 59.34
CA ALA A 289 -10.27 -14.08 58.22
C ALA A 289 -10.71 -12.89 57.35
N GLN A 290 -11.01 -11.73 57.95
CA GLN A 290 -11.28 -10.50 57.22
C GLN A 290 -10.06 -9.97 56.48
N GLN A 291 -8.86 -10.01 57.08
CA GLN A 291 -7.62 -9.59 56.41
C GLN A 291 -7.24 -10.51 55.23
N GLU A 292 -7.37 -11.84 55.39
CA GLU A 292 -7.13 -12.78 54.29
C GLU A 292 -8.13 -12.62 53.16
N LYS A 293 -9.42 -12.43 53.49
CA LYS A 293 -10.47 -12.20 52.49
C LYS A 293 -10.28 -10.89 51.74
N ALA A 294 -9.88 -9.81 52.43
CA ALA A 294 -9.55 -8.54 51.80
C ALA A 294 -8.31 -8.63 50.89
N ALA A 295 -7.26 -9.36 51.31
CA ALA A 295 -6.07 -9.60 50.50
C ALA A 295 -6.38 -10.45 49.25
N GLU A 296 -7.27 -11.44 49.38
CA GLU A 296 -7.71 -12.28 48.26
C GLU A 296 -8.61 -11.52 47.28
N GLU A 297 -9.55 -10.70 47.77
CA GLU A 297 -10.34 -9.78 46.95
C GLU A 297 -9.46 -8.75 46.21
N GLU A 298 -8.44 -8.19 46.87
CA GLU A 298 -7.50 -7.26 46.21
C GLU A 298 -6.67 -7.97 45.13
N LYS A 299 -6.25 -9.22 45.38
CA LYS A 299 -5.52 -10.04 44.40
C LYS A 299 -6.40 -10.41 43.20
N GLN A 300 -7.67 -10.74 43.43
CA GLN A 300 -8.66 -10.97 42.37
C GLN A 300 -8.96 -9.70 41.57
N ARG A 301 -9.08 -8.55 42.24
CA ARG A 301 -9.30 -7.26 41.55
C ARG A 301 -8.10 -6.86 40.68
N LYS A 302 -6.87 -6.96 41.20
CA LYS A 302 -5.65 -6.71 40.40
C LYS A 302 -5.52 -7.68 39.23
N ALA A 303 -5.87 -8.95 39.41
CA ALA A 303 -5.88 -9.93 38.31
C ALA A 303 -6.95 -9.61 37.25
N ALA A 304 -8.13 -9.15 37.66
CA ALA A 304 -9.20 -8.72 36.75
C ALA A 304 -8.82 -7.44 35.97
N GLU A 305 -8.25 -6.44 36.64
CA GLU A 305 -7.74 -5.21 36.03
C GLU A 305 -6.65 -5.51 34.99
N ARG A 306 -5.69 -6.39 35.30
CA ARG A 306 -4.64 -6.82 34.34
C ARG A 306 -5.22 -7.55 33.13
N LYS A 307 -6.17 -8.47 33.36
CA LYS A 307 -6.84 -9.18 32.27
C LYS A 307 -7.65 -8.25 31.38
N GLN A 308 -8.24 -7.20 31.94
CA GLN A 308 -8.93 -6.17 31.19
C GLN A 308 -7.95 -5.31 30.37
N ALA A 309 -6.85 -4.84 30.96
CA ALA A 309 -5.82 -4.09 30.26
C ALA A 309 -5.21 -4.87 29.09
N ARG A 310 -5.02 -6.19 29.25
CA ARG A 310 -4.56 -7.07 28.17
C ARG A 310 -5.58 -7.17 27.02
N ARG A 311 -6.87 -7.33 27.33
CA ARG A 311 -7.92 -7.34 26.30
C ARG A 311 -7.99 -6.01 25.57
N GLU A 312 -7.90 -4.89 26.28
CA GLU A 312 -7.88 -3.55 25.69
C GLU A 312 -6.65 -3.34 24.78
N TYR A 313 -5.51 -3.93 25.14
CA TYR A 313 -4.32 -3.96 24.29
C TYR A 313 -4.54 -4.80 23.03
N GLU A 314 -5.00 -6.05 23.17
CA GLU A 314 -5.27 -6.97 22.06
C GLU A 314 -6.30 -6.37 21.09
N ASP A 315 -7.37 -5.77 21.61
CA ASP A 315 -8.40 -5.10 20.82
C ASP A 315 -7.85 -3.87 20.07
N ARG A 316 -6.93 -3.11 20.69
CA ARG A 316 -6.28 -1.96 20.04
C ARG A 316 -5.37 -2.39 18.91
N VAL A 317 -4.51 -3.39 19.14
CA VAL A 317 -3.62 -3.96 18.12
C VAL A 317 -4.43 -4.52 16.95
N ALA A 318 -5.45 -5.34 17.23
CA ALA A 318 -6.32 -5.90 16.20
C ALA A 318 -7.03 -4.81 15.39
N SER A 319 -7.50 -3.74 16.06
CA SER A 319 -8.11 -2.60 15.38
C SER A 319 -7.12 -1.83 14.50
N GLN A 320 -5.86 -1.66 14.93
CA GLN A 320 -4.83 -0.98 14.14
C GLN A 320 -4.42 -1.84 12.94
N ASN A 321 -4.14 -3.13 13.13
CA ASN A 321 -3.81 -4.06 12.04
C ASN A 321 -4.93 -4.11 11.00
N LYS A 322 -6.20 -4.08 11.42
CA LYS A 322 -7.34 -4.01 10.50
C LYS A 322 -7.38 -2.70 9.69
N GLN A 323 -7.06 -1.56 10.31
CA GLN A 323 -6.96 -0.29 9.59
C GLN A 323 -5.79 -0.30 8.60
N ASN A 324 -4.63 -0.81 9.01
CA ASN A 324 -3.45 -0.93 8.17
C ASN A 324 -3.76 -1.83 6.96
N MET A 325 -4.42 -2.97 7.16
CA MET A 325 -4.86 -3.86 6.09
C MET A 325 -5.83 -3.20 5.10
N ALA A 326 -6.72 -2.32 5.56
CA ALA A 326 -7.62 -1.58 4.68
C ALA A 326 -6.85 -0.56 3.82
N VAL A 327 -5.89 0.15 4.41
CA VAL A 327 -4.99 1.07 3.68
C VAL A 327 -4.15 0.28 2.68
N ALA A 328 -3.60 -0.86 3.09
CA ALA A 328 -2.79 -1.74 2.25
C ALA A 328 -3.58 -2.24 1.04
N SER A 329 -4.82 -2.70 1.27
CA SER A 329 -5.71 -3.15 0.19
C SER A 329 -6.00 -2.02 -0.81
N SER A 330 -6.24 -0.80 -0.32
CA SER A 330 -6.42 0.38 -1.18
C SER A 330 -5.16 0.72 -1.97
N ALA A 331 -3.99 0.61 -1.33
CA ALA A 331 -2.71 0.87 -1.95
C ALA A 331 -2.41 -0.19 -3.03
N ALA A 332 -2.69 -1.47 -2.76
CA ALA A 332 -2.59 -2.58 -3.71
C ALA A 332 -3.51 -2.41 -4.92
N ALA A 333 -4.75 -1.97 -4.71
CA ALA A 333 -5.68 -1.69 -5.81
C ALA A 333 -5.18 -0.51 -6.68
N SER A 334 -4.62 0.52 -6.04
CA SER A 334 -4.08 1.70 -6.72
C SER A 334 -2.82 1.36 -7.52
N SER A 335 -1.89 0.60 -6.93
CA SER A 335 -0.69 0.12 -7.62
C SER A 335 -1.04 -0.78 -8.80
N ALA A 336 -1.95 -1.75 -8.62
CA ALA A 336 -2.42 -2.60 -9.71
C ALA A 336 -3.00 -1.77 -10.88
N THR A 337 -3.74 -0.70 -10.58
CA THR A 337 -4.30 0.19 -11.60
C THR A 337 -3.21 0.93 -12.38
N VAL A 338 -2.23 1.51 -11.68
CA VAL A 338 -1.08 2.19 -12.31
C VAL A 338 -0.26 1.22 -13.16
N LEU A 339 0.02 0.04 -12.63
CA LEU A 339 0.74 -1.02 -13.34
C LEU A 339 -0.02 -1.46 -14.60
N TYR A 340 -1.34 -1.60 -14.53
CA TYR A 340 -2.17 -1.93 -15.69
C TYR A 340 -2.08 -0.85 -16.78
N MET A 341 -2.19 0.43 -16.42
CA MET A 341 -2.11 1.54 -17.37
C MET A 341 -0.74 1.59 -18.06
N LEU A 342 0.33 1.49 -17.28
CA LEU A 342 1.68 1.50 -17.81
C LEU A 342 1.98 0.24 -18.62
N ALA A 343 1.52 -0.94 -18.20
CA ALA A 343 1.59 -2.16 -19.01
C ALA A 343 0.89 -1.98 -20.36
N GLY A 344 -0.28 -1.31 -20.38
CA GLY A 344 -0.94 -0.89 -21.61
C GLY A 344 -0.01 -0.10 -22.54
N VAL A 345 0.69 0.91 -22.01
CA VAL A 345 1.66 1.71 -22.79
C VAL A 345 2.87 0.89 -23.25
N VAL A 346 3.44 0.08 -22.35
CA VAL A 346 4.64 -0.71 -22.62
C VAL A 346 4.36 -1.73 -23.72
N TYR A 347 3.29 -2.51 -23.58
CA TYR A 347 3.03 -3.67 -24.45
C TYR A 347 2.17 -3.34 -25.67
N GLN A 348 1.61 -2.13 -25.77
CA GLN A 348 0.85 -1.71 -26.95
C GLN A 348 1.72 -1.77 -28.22
N GLY A 349 1.23 -2.52 -29.21
CA GLY A 349 1.93 -2.68 -30.49
C GLY A 349 3.22 -3.49 -30.40
N SER A 350 3.41 -4.28 -29.34
CA SER A 350 4.43 -5.33 -29.29
C SER A 350 4.34 -6.22 -30.55
N GLY A 351 5.49 -6.58 -31.12
CA GLY A 351 5.60 -7.33 -32.36
C GLY A 351 5.59 -6.51 -33.65
N ARG A 352 5.24 -5.22 -33.61
CA ARG A 352 5.35 -4.33 -34.79
C ARG A 352 6.80 -3.85 -34.93
N ALA A 353 7.50 -4.36 -35.94
CA ALA A 353 8.84 -3.92 -36.30
C ALA A 353 8.87 -3.32 -37.72
N ASN A 354 9.74 -2.34 -37.93
CA ASN A 354 10.02 -1.84 -39.28
C ASN A 354 10.79 -2.93 -40.05
N PRO A 355 10.29 -3.44 -41.20
CA PRO A 355 10.96 -4.48 -41.97
C PRO A 355 12.40 -4.15 -42.40
N ASP A 356 12.74 -2.87 -42.50
CA ASP A 356 14.10 -2.43 -42.84
C ASP A 356 15.07 -2.46 -41.66
N ARG A 357 14.55 -2.60 -40.44
CA ARG A 357 15.29 -2.53 -39.17
C ARG A 357 15.23 -3.86 -38.40
N ILE A 358 14.92 -4.97 -39.07
CA ILE A 358 14.93 -6.32 -38.50
C ILE A 358 16.26 -7.02 -38.75
N PHE A 359 16.56 -8.07 -37.99
CA PHE A 359 17.73 -8.90 -38.19
C PHE A 359 17.71 -9.57 -39.58
N LYS A 360 18.83 -9.49 -40.32
CA LYS A 360 18.99 -10.08 -41.67
C LYS A 360 20.26 -10.94 -41.80
N GLY A 361 20.63 -11.65 -40.73
CA GLY A 361 21.75 -12.60 -40.73
C GLY A 361 23.03 -12.05 -40.10
N GLU A 362 23.33 -10.77 -40.30
CA GLU A 362 24.39 -10.06 -39.56
C GLU A 362 24.09 -8.58 -39.41
N GLY A 363 24.54 -7.95 -38.34
CA GLY A 363 24.48 -6.50 -38.21
C GLY A 363 24.75 -5.98 -36.81
N VAL A 364 25.01 -4.67 -36.76
CA VAL A 364 25.02 -3.89 -35.53
C VAL A 364 23.57 -3.55 -35.18
N TYR A 365 23.24 -3.53 -33.89
CA TYR A 365 21.92 -3.12 -33.43
C TYR A 365 22.00 -2.25 -32.18
N PHE A 366 21.00 -1.38 -32.06
CA PHE A 366 20.65 -0.72 -30.82
C PHE A 366 19.30 -1.26 -30.38
N GLY A 367 19.22 -1.75 -29.14
CA GLY A 367 18.02 -2.29 -28.55
C GLY A 367 17.62 -1.54 -27.30
N LEU A 368 16.32 -1.55 -27.02
CA LEU A 368 15.77 -1.10 -25.75
C LEU A 368 14.80 -2.17 -25.25
N ASP A 369 15.12 -2.76 -24.11
CA ASP A 369 14.21 -3.62 -23.38
C ASP A 369 13.58 -2.82 -22.23
N PHE A 370 12.26 -2.86 -22.10
CA PHE A 370 11.58 -2.15 -21.02
C PHE A 370 10.27 -2.84 -20.63
N GLY A 371 9.98 -2.89 -19.35
CA GLY A 371 8.78 -3.55 -18.84
C GLY A 371 8.82 -3.80 -17.35
N TYR A 372 8.32 -4.95 -16.92
CA TYR A 372 8.13 -5.24 -15.51
C TYR A 372 8.89 -6.47 -15.05
N SER A 373 9.48 -6.41 -13.87
CA SER A 373 9.86 -7.60 -13.13
C SER A 373 9.29 -7.60 -11.71
N SER A 374 9.31 -8.75 -11.07
CA SER A 374 8.99 -8.92 -9.66
C SER A 374 10.20 -9.54 -8.98
N THR A 375 10.68 -8.92 -7.92
CA THR A 375 11.77 -9.42 -7.09
C THR A 375 11.20 -9.87 -5.76
N ILE A 376 11.49 -11.12 -5.39
CA ILE A 376 11.21 -11.72 -4.09
C ILE A 376 12.56 -11.99 -3.45
N THR A 377 12.82 -11.38 -2.30
CA THR A 377 14.07 -11.55 -1.55
C THR A 377 13.83 -11.27 -0.09
N SER A 378 14.63 -11.84 0.81
CA SER A 378 14.64 -11.42 2.21
C SER A 378 15.67 -10.32 2.44
N ILE A 379 15.38 -9.42 3.36
CA ILE A 379 16.32 -8.41 3.87
C ILE A 379 16.39 -8.49 5.40
N GLY A 380 17.51 -8.06 5.96
CA GLY A 380 17.66 -7.91 7.40
C GLY A 380 16.79 -6.77 7.92
N PHE A 381 16.07 -7.03 9.01
CA PHE A 381 15.03 -6.15 9.52
C PHE A 381 15.14 -5.96 11.03
N ASN A 382 15.28 -4.71 11.47
CA ASN A 382 15.23 -4.36 12.89
C ASN A 382 13.78 -4.26 13.33
N SER A 383 13.26 -5.25 14.06
CA SER A 383 11.91 -5.28 14.59
C SER A 383 11.88 -4.96 16.09
N SER A 384 10.78 -4.37 16.55
CA SER A 384 10.49 -4.17 17.96
C SER A 384 9.13 -4.76 18.28
N THR A 385 9.10 -5.83 19.07
CA THR A 385 7.88 -6.57 19.41
C THR A 385 7.57 -6.43 20.90
N THR A 386 6.31 -6.12 21.24
CA THR A 386 5.88 -6.08 22.64
C THR A 386 5.25 -7.42 23.03
N THR A 387 5.84 -8.10 24.01
CA THR A 387 5.33 -9.38 24.55
C THR A 387 4.89 -9.23 26.01
N PHE A 388 3.94 -10.04 26.46
CA PHE A 388 3.55 -10.08 27.87
C PHE A 388 4.25 -11.26 28.56
N ASP A 389 4.88 -11.01 29.71
CA ASP A 389 5.47 -12.08 30.53
C ASP A 389 4.39 -12.93 31.24
N SER A 390 4.81 -14.02 31.90
CA SER A 390 3.91 -14.88 32.68
C SER A 390 3.22 -14.18 33.86
N SER A 391 3.58 -12.93 34.13
CA SER A 391 2.97 -12.05 35.14
C SER A 391 2.10 -10.93 34.50
N ASP A 392 1.84 -11.01 33.19
CA ASP A 392 1.12 -10.05 32.35
C ASP A 392 1.75 -8.63 32.31
N ASN A 393 3.07 -8.51 32.50
CA ASN A 393 3.77 -7.24 32.25
C ASN A 393 4.22 -7.14 30.80
N ALA A 394 3.96 -6.00 30.16
CA ALA A 394 4.45 -5.71 28.82
C ALA A 394 5.98 -5.53 28.82
N ARG A 395 6.65 -6.22 27.90
CA ARG A 395 8.08 -6.09 27.62
C ARG A 395 8.27 -5.93 26.12
N THR A 396 8.81 -4.79 25.73
CA THR A 396 9.25 -4.55 24.36
C THR A 396 10.64 -5.16 24.19
N LYS A 397 10.79 -6.04 23.19
CA LYS A 397 12.07 -6.61 22.77
C LYS A 397 12.41 -6.07 21.39
N GLU A 398 13.65 -5.65 21.21
CA GLU A 398 14.21 -5.39 19.89
C GLU A 398 14.83 -6.70 19.38
N GLU A 399 14.35 -7.17 18.23
CA GLU A 399 14.80 -8.41 17.60
C GLU A 399 15.13 -8.13 16.13
N PHE A 400 16.30 -8.59 15.70
CA PHE A 400 16.67 -8.56 14.28
C PHE A 400 16.10 -9.83 13.64
N THR A 401 15.30 -9.68 12.57
CA THR A 401 14.61 -10.78 11.87
C THR A 401 14.80 -10.68 10.35
N ASP A 402 14.53 -11.76 9.61
CA ASP A 402 14.45 -11.73 8.15
C ASP A 402 13.06 -11.29 7.71
N TYR A 403 12.99 -10.29 6.84
CA TYR A 403 11.74 -9.80 6.28
C TYR A 403 11.70 -10.03 4.78
N GLY A 404 10.74 -10.81 4.33
CA GLY A 404 10.52 -11.10 2.91
C GLY A 404 9.87 -9.91 2.21
N ILE A 405 10.57 -9.34 1.23
CA ILE A 405 10.06 -8.25 0.40
C ILE A 405 9.65 -8.75 -0.98
N VAL A 406 8.55 -8.20 -1.50
CA VAL A 406 8.08 -8.41 -2.88
C VAL A 406 7.96 -7.05 -3.56
N ASN A 407 8.88 -6.76 -4.48
CA ASN A 407 8.89 -5.53 -5.25
C ASN A 407 8.48 -5.80 -6.70
N ILE A 408 7.57 -4.99 -7.23
CA ILE A 408 7.29 -4.90 -8.66
C ILE A 408 8.19 -3.79 -9.22
N ASN A 409 9.14 -4.16 -10.07
CA ASN A 409 10.11 -3.26 -10.66
C ASN A 409 9.69 -2.86 -12.08
N PHE A 410 9.86 -1.59 -12.41
CA PHE A 410 9.91 -1.13 -13.79
C PHE A 410 11.36 -1.17 -14.27
N ASP A 411 11.61 -1.95 -15.31
CA ASP A 411 12.93 -2.20 -15.86
C ASP A 411 13.12 -1.42 -17.17
N VAL A 412 14.27 -0.79 -17.31
CA VAL A 412 14.72 -0.16 -18.57
C VAL A 412 16.15 -0.60 -18.84
N ASN A 413 16.36 -1.24 -19.98
CA ASN A 413 17.62 -1.86 -20.37
C ASN A 413 17.97 -1.51 -21.83
N PRO A 414 18.63 -0.36 -22.08
CA PRO A 414 19.32 -0.11 -23.34
C PRO A 414 20.46 -1.10 -23.57
N LYS A 415 20.55 -1.61 -24.79
CA LYS A 415 21.61 -2.52 -25.25
C LYS A 415 22.16 -2.09 -26.60
N PHE A 416 23.44 -2.33 -26.81
CA PHE A 416 24.13 -2.09 -28.07
C PHE A 416 25.04 -3.26 -28.38
N GLY A 417 24.95 -3.78 -29.59
CA GLY A 417 25.68 -4.99 -29.93
C GLY A 417 25.83 -5.26 -31.41
N TYR A 418 26.50 -6.36 -31.67
CA TYR A 418 26.69 -6.93 -32.99
C TYR A 418 26.33 -8.41 -32.93
N GLU A 419 25.55 -8.86 -33.89
CA GLU A 419 25.15 -10.26 -33.96
C GLU A 419 25.26 -10.79 -35.39
N THR A 420 25.67 -12.05 -35.51
CA THR A 420 25.60 -12.88 -36.71
C THR A 420 24.76 -14.12 -36.41
N GLU A 421 24.48 -14.94 -37.42
CA GLU A 421 23.79 -16.22 -37.20
C GLU A 421 24.55 -17.16 -36.23
N HIS A 422 25.87 -17.05 -36.11
CA HIS A 422 26.71 -18.01 -35.36
C HIS A 422 27.26 -17.45 -34.05
N TYR A 423 27.64 -16.18 -34.03
CA TYR A 423 28.21 -15.51 -32.87
C TYR A 423 27.72 -14.07 -32.76
N GLY A 424 27.80 -13.51 -31.57
CA GLY A 424 27.44 -12.13 -31.33
C GLY A 424 27.75 -11.73 -29.90
N GLY A 425 27.53 -10.45 -29.63
CA GLY A 425 27.63 -9.93 -28.29
C GLY A 425 27.05 -8.54 -28.19
N TYR A 426 26.70 -8.14 -26.98
CA TYR A 426 26.15 -6.84 -26.70
C TYR A 426 26.53 -6.39 -25.30
N GLY A 427 26.77 -5.08 -25.17
CA GLY A 427 26.82 -4.39 -23.89
C GLY A 427 25.44 -3.86 -23.55
N TYR A 428 25.12 -3.81 -22.26
CA TYR A 428 23.84 -3.35 -21.78
C TYR A 428 23.96 -2.62 -20.45
N GLY A 429 22.93 -1.84 -20.12
CA GLY A 429 22.82 -1.20 -18.82
C GLY A 429 21.37 -1.17 -18.39
N THR A 430 21.08 -1.70 -17.20
CA THR A 430 19.73 -1.80 -16.67
C THR A 430 19.52 -0.83 -15.53
N LEU A 431 18.37 -0.17 -15.52
CA LEU A 431 17.83 0.54 -14.37
C LEU A 431 16.53 -0.13 -13.95
N ARG A 432 16.39 -0.41 -12.65
CA ARG A 432 15.19 -1.03 -12.07
C ARG A 432 14.72 -0.18 -10.90
N ALA A 433 13.51 0.36 -11.03
CA ALA A 433 12.86 1.09 -9.94
C ALA A 433 11.61 0.30 -9.53
N GLY A 434 11.56 -0.13 -8.27
CA GLY A 434 10.52 -1.01 -7.78
C GLY A 434 9.86 -0.54 -6.49
N PHE A 435 8.68 -1.06 -6.27
CA PHE A 435 7.88 -0.83 -5.07
C PHE A 435 7.00 -2.04 -4.80
N SER A 436 6.63 -2.28 -3.55
CA SER A 436 5.67 -3.34 -3.24
C SER A 436 4.23 -2.90 -3.52
N PRO A 437 3.32 -3.83 -3.83
CA PRO A 437 1.91 -3.49 -4.03
C PRO A 437 1.29 -2.70 -2.87
N PHE A 438 1.76 -2.97 -1.65
CA PHE A 438 1.30 -2.32 -0.42
C PHE A 438 2.10 -1.07 -0.06
N PHE A 439 3.12 -0.69 -0.82
CA PHE A 439 4.03 0.42 -0.54
C PHE A 439 4.72 0.33 0.84
N ASP A 440 4.93 -0.89 1.32
CA ASP A 440 5.76 -1.21 2.49
C ASP A 440 7.24 -1.41 2.12
N SER A 441 7.59 -1.57 0.84
CA SER A 441 8.98 -1.59 0.36
C SER A 441 9.20 -0.86 -0.96
N PHE A 442 10.42 -0.37 -1.14
CA PHE A 442 10.92 0.27 -2.35
C PHE A 442 12.27 -0.32 -2.73
N GLY A 443 12.55 -0.36 -4.03
CA GLY A 443 13.81 -0.85 -4.58
C GLY A 443 14.34 0.08 -5.65
N LEU A 444 15.64 0.32 -5.65
CA LEU A 444 16.35 0.95 -6.75
C LEU A 444 17.62 0.15 -7.01
N SER A 445 17.71 -0.40 -8.21
CA SER A 445 18.86 -1.20 -8.63
C SER A 445 19.33 -0.72 -9.99
N TYR A 446 20.63 -0.81 -10.22
CA TYR A 446 21.20 -0.60 -11.54
C TYR A 446 22.31 -1.61 -11.80
N ASP A 447 22.51 -1.93 -13.07
CA ASP A 447 23.57 -2.82 -13.47
C ASP A 447 24.09 -2.49 -14.87
N LEU A 448 25.34 -2.85 -15.11
CA LEU A 448 26.04 -2.74 -16.38
C LEU A 448 26.64 -4.10 -16.70
N GLY A 449 26.50 -4.56 -17.92
CA GLY A 449 26.99 -5.88 -18.29
C GLY A 449 27.30 -6.03 -19.77
N ALA A 450 27.89 -7.17 -20.09
CA ALA A 450 28.18 -7.58 -21.45
C ALA A 450 27.92 -9.08 -21.60
N ARG A 451 27.17 -9.43 -22.64
CA ARG A 451 26.91 -10.81 -23.04
C ARG A 451 27.59 -11.11 -24.35
N ALA A 452 28.28 -12.25 -24.43
CA ALA A 452 28.81 -12.81 -25.66
C ALA A 452 28.31 -14.24 -25.85
N TYR A 453 28.07 -14.64 -27.10
CA TYR A 453 27.63 -15.98 -27.43
C TYR A 453 28.21 -16.44 -28.77
N GLY A 454 28.39 -17.75 -28.91
CA GLY A 454 28.97 -18.36 -30.09
C GLY A 454 28.62 -19.83 -30.22
N GLY A 455 28.50 -20.31 -31.46
CA GLY A 455 28.25 -21.72 -31.75
C GLY A 455 27.57 -21.94 -33.09
N LEU A 456 26.66 -22.91 -33.12
CA LEU A 456 25.84 -23.21 -34.28
C LEU A 456 24.63 -22.28 -34.35
N LYS A 457 24.03 -22.15 -35.54
CA LYS A 457 22.85 -21.29 -35.77
C LYS A 457 21.70 -21.55 -34.78
N TRP A 458 21.49 -22.80 -34.39
CA TRP A 458 20.37 -23.24 -33.56
C TRP A 458 20.75 -23.45 -32.09
N VAL A 459 22.05 -23.59 -31.76
CA VAL A 459 22.57 -23.78 -30.40
C VAL A 459 23.89 -23.03 -30.24
N LYS A 460 23.94 -22.13 -29.25
CA LYS A 460 25.09 -21.28 -28.93
C LYS A 460 25.41 -21.42 -27.44
N GLY A 461 26.69 -21.46 -27.09
CA GLY A 461 27.12 -21.20 -25.72
C GLY A 461 27.13 -19.70 -25.47
N TYR A 462 26.82 -19.26 -24.26
CA TYR A 462 26.92 -17.86 -23.86
C TYR A 462 27.69 -17.66 -22.55
N VAL A 463 28.29 -16.48 -22.44
CA VAL A 463 28.84 -15.91 -21.23
C VAL A 463 28.28 -14.51 -21.05
N ASP A 464 27.83 -14.20 -19.84
CA ASP A 464 27.32 -12.89 -19.46
C ASP A 464 28.00 -12.43 -18.18
N TYR A 465 28.56 -11.23 -18.19
CA TYR A 465 29.20 -10.63 -17.03
C TYR A 465 28.50 -9.33 -16.69
N GLN A 466 28.12 -9.17 -15.43
CA GLN A 466 27.31 -8.07 -14.94
C GLN A 466 27.89 -7.54 -13.63
N ILE A 467 27.93 -6.23 -13.48
CA ILE A 467 28.22 -5.54 -12.22
C ILE A 467 27.10 -4.57 -11.92
N GLY A 468 26.77 -4.38 -10.64
CA GLY A 468 25.68 -3.49 -10.30
C GLY A 468 25.54 -3.24 -8.82
N ASN A 469 24.50 -2.49 -8.49
CA ASN A 469 24.09 -2.17 -7.13
C ASN A 469 22.61 -2.50 -6.97
N ARG A 470 22.25 -3.00 -5.78
CA ARG A 470 20.87 -3.21 -5.35
C ARG A 470 20.64 -2.47 -4.06
N SER A 471 19.66 -1.58 -4.06
CA SER A 471 19.19 -0.90 -2.86
C SER A 471 17.72 -1.21 -2.62
N TYR A 472 17.41 -1.62 -1.39
CA TYR A 472 16.06 -1.87 -0.92
C TYR A 472 15.82 -1.12 0.38
N SER A 473 14.62 -0.60 0.55
CA SER A 473 14.11 -0.10 1.82
C SER A 473 12.76 -0.71 2.09
N ALA A 474 12.49 -1.08 3.33
CA ALA A 474 11.21 -1.60 3.77
C ALA A 474 10.84 -1.04 5.14
N ASN A 475 9.54 -0.94 5.40
CA ASN A 475 8.97 -0.53 6.68
C ASN A 475 7.73 -1.39 6.95
N ALA A 476 7.72 -2.10 8.07
CA ALA A 476 6.64 -3.01 8.46
C ALA A 476 5.49 -2.25 9.12
N TRP A 477 4.87 -1.33 8.38
CA TRP A 477 3.73 -0.58 8.90
C TRP A 477 2.42 -1.38 8.90
N LEU A 478 2.40 -2.55 8.26
CA LEU A 478 1.22 -3.42 8.14
C LEU A 478 0.82 -4.01 9.49
N ASP A 479 1.80 -4.47 10.27
CA ASP A 479 1.60 -4.96 11.63
C ASP A 479 1.98 -3.88 12.64
N SER A 480 1.03 -3.52 13.51
CA SER A 480 1.25 -2.53 14.58
C SER A 480 2.16 -3.04 15.69
N GLU A 481 2.38 -4.36 15.78
CA GLU A 481 3.31 -4.97 16.74
C GLU A 481 4.71 -5.21 16.19
N GLU A 482 4.91 -5.21 14.86
CA GLU A 482 6.23 -5.31 14.23
C GLU A 482 6.67 -3.94 13.73
N LEU A 483 7.12 -3.08 14.63
CA LEU A 483 7.65 -1.77 14.24
C LEU A 483 9.12 -1.91 13.85
N GLY A 484 9.45 -1.51 12.62
CA GLY A 484 10.82 -1.64 12.14
C GLY A 484 11.06 -1.06 10.76
N SER A 485 12.33 -0.99 10.40
CA SER A 485 12.73 -0.70 9.03
C SER A 485 13.90 -1.58 8.62
N GLY A 486 13.84 -2.07 7.38
CA GLY A 486 14.94 -2.75 6.73
C GLY A 486 15.52 -1.84 5.67
N LYS A 487 16.85 -1.78 5.59
CA LYS A 487 17.56 -1.15 4.48
C LYS A 487 18.67 -2.08 4.05
N ALA A 488 18.75 -2.37 2.76
CA ALA A 488 19.85 -3.11 2.18
C ALA A 488 20.43 -2.27 1.05
N ASN A 489 21.75 -2.14 0.99
CA ASN A 489 22.44 -1.49 -0.13
C ASN A 489 23.75 -2.22 -0.38
N TYR A 490 23.84 -2.96 -1.47
CA TYR A 490 25.02 -3.76 -1.77
C TYR A 490 25.36 -3.76 -3.25
N ASN A 491 26.66 -3.88 -3.52
CA ASN A 491 27.17 -4.12 -4.86
C ASN A 491 27.22 -5.61 -5.14
N PHE A 492 27.04 -5.98 -6.39
CA PHE A 492 27.13 -7.36 -6.83
C PHE A 492 27.92 -7.48 -8.13
N ASN A 493 28.50 -8.65 -8.31
CA ASN A 493 29.21 -9.07 -9.50
C ASN A 493 28.74 -10.45 -9.90
N ARG A 494 28.16 -10.56 -11.10
CA ARG A 494 27.55 -11.78 -11.58
C ARG A 494 28.21 -12.28 -12.85
N LEU A 495 28.62 -13.53 -12.84
CA LEU A 495 29.00 -14.29 -14.02
C LEU A 495 27.90 -15.31 -14.34
N SER A 496 27.39 -15.32 -15.56
CA SER A 496 26.42 -16.31 -16.04
C SER A 496 26.99 -17.07 -17.23
N LEU A 497 26.79 -18.39 -17.21
CA LEU A 497 27.26 -19.30 -18.26
C LEU A 497 26.13 -20.25 -18.64
N GLY A 498 25.95 -20.51 -19.93
CA GLY A 498 24.93 -21.46 -20.35
C GLY A 498 24.77 -21.60 -21.86
N THR A 499 23.56 -22.01 -22.26
CA THR A 499 23.23 -22.33 -23.65
C THR A 499 22.02 -21.52 -24.10
N GLN A 500 22.09 -21.02 -25.35
CA GLN A 500 21.02 -20.33 -26.05
C GLN A 500 20.59 -21.14 -27.27
N PHE A 501 19.33 -21.57 -27.29
CA PHE A 501 18.67 -22.21 -28.43
C PHE A 501 17.97 -21.14 -29.25
N SER A 502 18.17 -21.12 -30.57
CA SER A 502 17.61 -20.09 -31.46
C SER A 502 16.91 -20.69 -32.66
N TRP A 503 15.68 -20.25 -32.96
CA TRP A 503 14.93 -20.72 -34.13
C TRP A 503 14.00 -19.64 -34.69
N TYR A 504 13.56 -19.84 -35.94
CA TYR A 504 12.57 -18.97 -36.59
C TYR A 504 11.18 -19.60 -36.44
N GLY A 505 10.18 -18.81 -36.05
CA GLY A 505 8.81 -19.30 -35.86
C GLY A 505 8.14 -19.76 -37.15
N ASN A 506 8.44 -19.11 -38.28
CA ASN A 506 8.07 -19.56 -39.62
C ASN A 506 9.04 -19.00 -40.69
N SER A 507 8.90 -19.45 -41.94
CA SER A 507 9.75 -19.04 -43.08
C SER A 507 9.52 -17.61 -43.58
N ARG A 508 8.52 -16.89 -43.04
CA ARG A 508 8.11 -15.54 -43.45
C ARG A 508 8.36 -14.47 -42.37
N THR A 509 8.78 -14.86 -41.17
CA THR A 509 9.02 -13.97 -40.03
C THR A 509 10.51 -13.82 -39.75
N ALA A 510 11.01 -12.60 -39.74
CA ALA A 510 12.38 -12.31 -39.28
C ALA A 510 12.52 -12.33 -37.75
N ALA A 511 11.41 -12.39 -37.00
CA ALA A 511 11.43 -12.48 -35.55
C ALA A 511 11.87 -13.89 -35.12
N ARG A 512 13.00 -13.95 -34.42
CA ARG A 512 13.55 -15.19 -33.86
C ARG A 512 12.95 -15.45 -32.49
N ASN A 513 12.98 -16.71 -32.12
CA ASN A 513 12.72 -17.16 -30.77
C ASN A 513 14.02 -17.66 -30.17
N HIS A 514 14.24 -17.33 -28.92
CA HIS A 514 15.39 -17.77 -28.15
C HIS A 514 14.92 -18.37 -26.82
N ILE A 515 15.51 -19.49 -26.45
CA ILE A 515 15.48 -20.01 -25.08
C ILE A 515 16.91 -20.01 -24.59
N THR A 516 17.16 -19.31 -23.50
CA THR A 516 18.46 -19.25 -22.83
C THR A 516 18.33 -19.88 -21.45
N ILE A 517 19.21 -20.81 -21.14
CA ILE A 517 19.28 -21.46 -19.82
C ILE A 517 20.73 -21.41 -19.37
N GLY A 518 20.97 -21.01 -18.12
CA GLY A 518 22.32 -20.96 -17.60
C GLY A 518 22.40 -20.93 -16.08
N VAL A 519 23.63 -21.12 -15.59
CA VAL A 519 24.00 -21.03 -14.18
C VAL A 519 24.60 -19.65 -13.94
N MET A 520 24.24 -19.04 -12.82
CA MET A 520 24.70 -17.73 -12.38
C MET A 520 25.55 -17.87 -11.12
N PHE A 521 26.61 -17.09 -11.03
CA PHE A 521 27.47 -16.98 -9.86
C PHE A 521 27.53 -15.52 -9.44
N ASP A 522 26.94 -15.19 -8.30
CA ASP A 522 26.82 -13.82 -7.79
C ASP A 522 27.78 -13.64 -6.61
N LYS A 523 28.64 -12.62 -6.66
CA LYS A 523 29.50 -12.20 -5.56
C LYS A 523 29.01 -10.86 -5.04
N ILE A 524 28.82 -10.75 -3.74
CA ILE A 524 28.30 -9.54 -3.10
C ILE A 524 29.41 -8.84 -2.34
N THR A 525 29.48 -7.52 -2.48
CA THR A 525 30.41 -6.66 -1.73
C THR A 525 29.63 -5.53 -1.07
N SER A 526 29.95 -5.25 0.20
CA SER A 526 29.43 -4.09 0.91
C SER A 526 30.24 -2.84 0.58
N ASP A 527 29.55 -1.72 0.35
CA ASP A 527 30.16 -0.37 0.29
C ASP A 527 30.09 0.38 1.63
N ASP A 528 29.35 -0.15 2.62
CA ASP A 528 28.99 0.55 3.86
C ASP A 528 29.41 -0.26 5.09
N ASP A 529 30.05 0.40 6.06
CA ASP A 529 30.56 -0.23 7.29
C ASP A 529 29.41 -0.73 8.19
N ASN A 530 28.18 -0.21 8.00
CA ASN A 530 26.98 -0.57 8.76
C ASN A 530 26.11 -1.64 8.08
N LEU A 531 26.52 -2.13 6.90
CA LEU A 531 25.79 -3.16 6.19
C LEU A 531 26.21 -4.54 6.69
N PHE A 532 25.25 -5.28 7.20
CA PHE A 532 25.38 -6.70 7.45
C PHE A 532 25.01 -7.50 6.21
N VAL A 533 25.89 -8.41 5.85
CA VAL A 533 25.67 -9.45 4.86
C VAL A 533 25.82 -10.76 5.59
N GLN A 534 24.76 -11.58 5.60
CA GLN A 534 24.85 -12.93 6.12
C GLN A 534 25.86 -13.72 5.30
N GLN A 535 26.95 -14.15 5.95
CA GLN A 535 27.88 -15.09 5.36
C GLN A 535 27.30 -16.49 5.56
N LEU A 536 27.13 -17.23 4.47
CA LEU A 536 26.90 -18.67 4.56
C LEU A 536 28.27 -19.27 4.92
N GLU A 537 28.35 -20.07 5.99
CA GLU A 537 29.59 -20.77 6.34
C GLU A 537 30.04 -21.62 5.16
N ASP A 538 31.15 -21.22 4.52
CA ASP A 538 32.01 -22.13 3.79
C ASP A 538 33.04 -22.64 4.78
N ASP A 539 32.88 -23.89 5.23
CA ASP A 539 33.85 -24.59 6.06
C ASP A 539 35.22 -24.58 5.36
N ASN A 540 36.08 -23.66 5.78
CA ASN A 540 37.42 -23.36 5.26
C ASN A 540 37.45 -22.65 3.90
N ILE A 541 37.63 -21.33 3.90
CA ILE A 541 38.70 -20.62 3.16
C ILE A 541 38.83 -19.21 3.73
N SER A 542 40.01 -18.91 4.27
CA SER A 542 40.42 -17.55 4.61
C SER A 542 40.54 -16.70 3.34
N GLY A 543 39.66 -15.71 3.18
CA GLY A 543 39.94 -14.50 2.39
C GLY A 543 39.15 -14.27 1.10
N ASP A 544 38.30 -15.20 0.65
CA ASP A 544 37.45 -14.98 -0.53
C ASP A 544 35.99 -14.67 -0.12
N THR A 545 35.40 -13.66 -0.76
CA THR A 545 33.97 -13.36 -0.60
C THR A 545 33.14 -14.53 -1.15
N PRO A 546 32.15 -15.04 -0.40
CA PRO A 546 31.34 -16.19 -0.82
C PRO A 546 30.61 -15.88 -2.14
N SER A 547 30.54 -16.90 -3.00
CA SER A 547 29.87 -16.83 -4.30
C SER A 547 28.55 -17.61 -4.24
N TYR A 548 27.45 -16.95 -4.58
CA TYR A 548 26.11 -17.53 -4.54
C TYR A 548 25.72 -18.09 -5.91
N THR A 549 25.31 -19.35 -5.94
CA THR A 549 24.96 -20.04 -7.19
C THR A 549 23.46 -19.97 -7.44
N GLY A 550 23.07 -19.58 -8.65
CA GLY A 550 21.68 -19.49 -9.09
C GLY A 550 21.49 -20.02 -10.51
N TYR A 551 20.24 -19.98 -10.97
CA TYR A 551 19.82 -20.48 -12.26
C TYR A 551 19.01 -19.43 -12.99
N SER A 552 19.24 -19.33 -14.31
CA SER A 552 18.55 -18.40 -15.19
C SER A 552 17.80 -19.14 -16.29
N PHE A 553 16.61 -18.64 -16.59
CA PHE A 553 15.82 -19.02 -17.74
C PHE A 553 15.35 -17.74 -18.45
N GLU A 554 15.50 -17.67 -19.75
CA GLU A 554 15.05 -16.55 -20.58
C GLU A 554 14.35 -17.12 -21.82
N TRP A 555 13.13 -16.68 -22.09
CA TRP A 555 12.46 -16.86 -23.37
C TRP A 555 12.30 -15.50 -24.04
N LYS A 556 13.02 -15.28 -25.16
CA LYS A 556 12.94 -14.06 -25.95
C LYS A 556 12.24 -14.35 -27.27
N HIS A 557 11.25 -13.54 -27.60
CA HIS A 557 10.73 -13.40 -28.96
C HIS A 557 11.08 -12.02 -29.49
N ASP A 558 11.92 -11.97 -30.54
CA ASP A 558 12.45 -10.71 -31.09
C ASP A 558 11.31 -9.74 -31.46
N HIS A 559 11.51 -8.47 -31.13
CA HIS A 559 10.56 -7.36 -31.24
C HIS A 559 9.22 -7.52 -30.50
N HIS A 560 9.06 -8.57 -29.68
CA HIS A 560 7.86 -8.80 -28.87
C HIS A 560 8.16 -8.63 -27.38
N GLY A 561 8.94 -9.54 -26.81
CA GLY A 561 9.28 -9.48 -25.41
C GLY A 561 10.18 -10.61 -24.94
N ILE A 562 10.60 -10.48 -23.69
CA ILE A 562 11.49 -11.37 -22.98
C ILE A 562 10.78 -11.76 -21.68
N LEU A 563 10.53 -13.05 -21.49
CA LEU A 563 10.18 -13.63 -20.20
C LEU A 563 11.47 -14.11 -19.55
N SER A 564 11.81 -13.64 -18.36
CA SER A 564 13.01 -14.05 -17.63
C SER A 564 12.67 -14.55 -16.23
N ILE A 565 13.43 -15.53 -15.76
CA ILE A 565 13.39 -16.08 -14.41
C ILE A 565 14.83 -16.19 -13.94
N GLU A 566 15.15 -15.55 -12.83
CA GLU A 566 16.39 -15.74 -12.09
C GLU A 566 16.03 -16.33 -10.72
N TYR A 567 16.69 -17.41 -10.35
CA TYR A 567 16.40 -18.13 -9.11
C TYR A 567 17.70 -18.48 -8.38
N PHE A 568 17.83 -18.02 -7.15
CA PHE A 568 18.88 -18.48 -6.22
C PHE A 568 18.18 -19.21 -5.08
N PRO A 569 18.42 -20.52 -4.91
CA PRO A 569 17.83 -21.28 -3.81
C PRO A 569 18.32 -20.76 -2.45
N THR A 570 19.59 -20.35 -2.41
CA THR A 570 20.28 -19.86 -1.23
C THR A 570 21.04 -18.58 -1.58
N TYR A 571 20.53 -17.45 -1.09
CA TYR A 571 21.02 -16.09 -1.32
C TYR A 571 21.14 -15.38 0.04
N PRO A 572 22.14 -14.52 0.26
CA PRO A 572 22.39 -13.98 1.58
C PRO A 572 21.31 -12.96 1.95
N ILE A 573 20.95 -12.96 3.24
CA ILE A 573 20.14 -11.90 3.81
C ILE A 573 21.05 -10.69 4.03
N VAL A 574 20.64 -9.52 3.52
CA VAL A 574 21.40 -8.27 3.62
C VAL A 574 20.56 -7.22 4.31
N GLY A 575 21.13 -6.45 5.24
CA GLY A 575 20.44 -5.37 5.94
C GLY A 575 21.40 -4.44 6.70
N ASN A 576 20.97 -3.22 7.03
CA ASN A 576 21.71 -2.32 7.90
C ASN A 576 21.49 -2.71 9.37
N ILE A 577 22.56 -2.77 10.16
CA ILE A 577 22.46 -2.98 11.60
C ILE A 577 22.55 -1.62 12.30
N ASP A 578 21.44 -1.14 12.83
CA ASP A 578 21.44 -0.21 13.96
C ASP A 578 21.26 -1.06 15.24
N GLY A 579 22.32 -1.35 16.00
CA GLY A 579 22.24 -2.13 17.26
C GLY A 579 23.33 -3.19 17.48
N THR A 580 23.30 -3.87 18.63
CA THR A 580 24.23 -4.99 18.94
C THR A 580 23.92 -6.19 18.05
N SER A 581 24.85 -6.51 17.13
CA SER A 581 24.73 -7.65 16.22
C SER A 581 24.53 -8.96 16.98
N ARG A 582 23.46 -9.69 16.66
CA ARG A 582 23.35 -11.10 17.00
C ARG A 582 23.59 -11.92 15.72
N ASN A 583 24.60 -12.79 15.77
CA ASN A 583 24.89 -13.79 14.74
C ASN A 583 23.84 -14.94 14.75
N ASP A 584 22.57 -14.64 15.05
CA ASP A 584 21.54 -15.64 15.31
C ASP A 584 20.81 -16.09 14.03
N PHE A 585 21.15 -15.55 12.85
CA PHE A 585 20.70 -16.15 11.60
C PHE A 585 21.45 -17.44 11.37
N GLY A 586 20.74 -18.57 11.44
CA GLY A 586 21.26 -19.85 10.96
C GLY A 586 21.83 -19.70 9.55
N ASN A 587 22.94 -20.36 9.26
CA ASN A 587 23.74 -20.24 8.03
C ASN A 587 23.04 -20.71 6.73
N ASP A 588 21.71 -20.66 6.68
CA ASP A 588 20.91 -21.32 5.64
C ASP A 588 20.50 -20.40 4.49
N GLY A 589 20.78 -19.09 4.56
CA GLY A 589 20.40 -18.10 3.54
C GLY A 589 18.90 -18.02 3.29
N SER A 590 18.50 -17.26 2.27
CA SER A 590 17.11 -17.12 1.84
C SER A 590 16.96 -17.30 0.34
N THR A 591 15.75 -17.60 -0.13
CA THR A 591 15.50 -17.70 -1.57
C THR A 591 15.41 -16.31 -2.20
N PHE A 592 16.09 -16.13 -3.35
CA PHE A 592 15.91 -14.97 -4.22
C PHE A 592 15.25 -15.42 -5.54
N ILE A 593 14.19 -14.74 -5.93
CA ILE A 593 13.52 -14.95 -7.22
C ILE A 593 13.34 -13.59 -7.91
N GLN A 594 13.72 -13.51 -9.18
CA GLN A 594 13.35 -12.40 -10.06
C GLN A 594 12.60 -12.94 -11.28
N LEU A 595 11.36 -12.51 -11.46
CA LEU A 595 10.49 -12.87 -12.60
C LEU A 595 10.26 -11.62 -13.45
N GLY A 596 10.68 -11.62 -14.71
CA GLY A 596 10.56 -10.47 -15.60
C GLY A 596 9.73 -10.78 -16.84
N TYR A 597 8.92 -9.81 -17.27
CA TYR A 597 8.46 -9.72 -18.64
C TYR A 597 8.77 -8.31 -19.16
N THR A 598 9.65 -8.20 -20.16
CA THR A 598 10.01 -6.92 -20.77
C THR A 598 9.67 -6.93 -22.24
N ARG A 599 9.23 -5.79 -22.79
CA ARG A 599 9.13 -5.60 -24.23
C ARG A 599 10.53 -5.38 -24.77
N THR A 600 10.83 -6.01 -25.91
CA THR A 600 12.09 -5.80 -26.61
C THR A 600 11.88 -5.02 -27.89
N VAL A 601 12.66 -3.96 -28.11
CA VAL A 601 12.66 -3.17 -29.34
C VAL A 601 14.08 -3.07 -29.86
N ASP A 602 14.41 -3.95 -30.81
CA ASP A 602 15.71 -3.96 -31.47
C ASP A 602 15.62 -3.17 -32.80
N SER A 603 16.63 -2.35 -33.09
CA SER A 603 16.78 -1.65 -34.37
C SER A 603 18.10 -2.05 -35.01
N TRP A 604 18.01 -2.81 -36.09
CA TRP A 604 19.16 -3.35 -36.81
C TRP A 604 19.68 -2.39 -37.88
N PHE A 605 21.00 -2.37 -38.03
CA PHE A 605 21.76 -1.64 -39.04
C PHE A 605 22.62 -2.64 -39.82
N THR A 606 21.98 -3.30 -40.78
CA THR A 606 22.66 -4.27 -41.66
C THR A 606 23.27 -3.54 -42.85
N LYS A 607 24.48 -3.93 -43.30
CA LYS A 607 24.95 -3.50 -44.63
C LYS A 607 23.99 -4.07 -45.68
N LYS A 608 23.56 -3.23 -46.62
CA LYS A 608 22.78 -3.67 -47.78
C LYS A 608 23.60 -4.55 -48.69
#